data_AF-A0A7L3WV19-F1
#
_entry.id   AF-A0A7L3WV19-F1
#
_cell.length_a   1.000
_cell.length_b   1.000
_cell.length_c   1.000
_cell.angle_alpha   90.00
_cell.angle_beta   90.00
_cell.angle_gamma   90.00
#
_symmetry.space_group_name_H-M   'P 1'
#
loop_
_entity.id
_entity.type
_entity.pdbx_description
1 polymer ?
#
loop_
_entity_poly.entity_id
_entity_poly.type
_entity_poly.pdbx_seq_one_letter_code
_entity_poly.pdbx_strand_id
1 'polypeptide(L)'
;VCAGIFCFVCPLCRDREGFQTEMFMMGIRVPARLPLREGRHTYPAMNQRHSCCDASECVCPGGREQAENEGPWQLLLCCSCAAKGTHRFCSSLERTASWECSSCAGPATGKRQSTWVPLGRGRGWQGLAAS
;
A
#
# COMPACT_ATOMS: atom_id res chain seq x y z
N VAL A 1 -5.27 -6.58 29.04
CA VAL A 1 -4.41 -7.02 27.91
C VAL A 1 -3.08 -7.45 28.51
N CYS A 2 -2.69 -8.71 28.39
CA CYS A 2 -1.36 -9.18 28.81
C CYS A 2 -0.33 -8.80 27.73
N ALA A 3 0.93 -8.58 28.13
CA ALA A 3 2.02 -8.21 27.23
C ALA A 3 3.34 -8.85 27.71
N GLY A 4 4.38 -8.78 26.87
CA GLY A 4 5.71 -9.28 27.23
C GLY A 4 5.73 -10.80 27.41
N ILE A 5 6.48 -11.27 28.41
CA ILE A 5 6.74 -12.71 28.62
C ILE A 5 5.46 -13.52 28.87
N PHE A 6 4.35 -12.90 29.25
CA PHE A 6 3.07 -13.60 29.46
C PHE A 6 2.33 -13.93 28.17
N CYS A 7 2.66 -13.26 27.06
CA CYS A 7 2.08 -13.49 25.74
C CYS A 7 3.08 -14.06 24.72
N PHE A 8 4.30 -14.36 25.18
CA PHE A 8 5.36 -14.89 24.34
C PHE A 8 5.28 -16.42 24.32
N VAL A 9 4.53 -16.96 23.35
CA VAL A 9 4.22 -18.40 23.21
C VAL A 9 4.52 -18.86 21.78
N CYS A 10 4.74 -20.16 21.62
CA CYS A 10 4.91 -20.76 20.30
C CYS A 10 3.66 -20.51 19.43
N PRO A 11 3.80 -19.96 18.21
CA PRO A 11 2.66 -19.70 17.35
C PRO A 11 1.98 -20.97 16.83
N LEU A 12 2.66 -22.12 16.87
CA LEU A 12 2.17 -23.39 16.32
C LEU A 12 1.41 -24.22 17.37
N CYS A 13 2.04 -24.48 18.51
CA CYS A 13 1.50 -25.37 19.53
C CYS A 13 1.07 -24.66 20.83
N ARG A 14 1.28 -23.33 20.91
CA ARG A 14 1.05 -22.52 22.12
C ARG A 14 1.84 -22.95 23.36
N ASP A 15 2.85 -23.81 23.19
CA ASP A 15 3.81 -24.08 24.25
C ASP A 15 4.51 -22.78 24.65
N ARG A 16 4.53 -22.53 25.95
CA ARG A 16 5.05 -21.31 26.53
C ARG A 16 6.45 -21.53 27.08
N GLU A 17 6.63 -22.58 27.87
CA GLU A 17 7.86 -22.76 28.65
C GLU A 17 9.02 -23.23 27.77
N GLY A 18 8.78 -24.22 26.90
CA GLY A 18 9.79 -24.69 25.95
C GLY A 18 10.17 -23.59 24.96
N PHE A 19 9.16 -22.91 24.40
CA PHE A 19 9.38 -21.78 23.51
C PHE A 19 10.18 -20.64 24.15
N GLN A 20 9.83 -20.21 25.37
CA GLN A 20 10.56 -19.15 26.06
C GLN A 20 11.99 -19.55 26.38
N THR A 21 12.20 -20.79 26.78
CA THR A 21 13.53 -21.33 27.09
C THR A 21 14.39 -21.36 25.83
N GLU A 22 13.86 -21.86 24.72
CA GLU A 22 14.57 -21.91 23.45
C GLU A 22 14.93 -20.50 22.95
N MET A 23 13.98 -19.57 22.98
CA MET A 23 14.23 -18.17 22.61
C MET A 23 15.26 -17.52 23.53
N PHE A 24 15.23 -17.81 24.84
CA PHE A 24 16.25 -17.34 25.78
C PHE A 24 17.64 -17.89 25.44
N MET A 25 17.74 -19.17 25.08
CA MET A 25 18.98 -19.81 24.66
C MET A 25 19.52 -19.22 23.35
N MET A 26 18.64 -18.77 22.46
CA MET A 26 18.99 -18.00 21.26
C MET A 26 19.34 -16.53 21.56
N GLY A 27 19.35 -16.11 22.83
CA GLY A 27 19.69 -14.76 23.26
C GLY A 27 18.52 -13.76 23.24
N ILE A 28 17.30 -14.21 22.95
CA ILE A 28 16.10 -13.37 22.92
C ILE A 28 15.48 -13.36 24.32
N ARG A 29 15.66 -12.25 25.04
CA ARG A 29 15.11 -12.06 26.40
C ARG A 29 13.92 -11.11 26.38
N VAL A 30 12.74 -11.61 26.75
CA VAL A 30 11.53 -10.78 26.87
C VAL A 30 11.32 -10.41 28.34
N PRO A 31 11.36 -9.12 28.72
CA PRO A 31 11.14 -8.69 30.09
C PRO A 31 9.74 -9.07 30.62
N ALA A 32 9.69 -9.46 31.89
CA ALA A 32 8.45 -9.58 32.65
C ALA A 32 7.94 -8.18 33.06
N ARG A 33 7.40 -7.42 32.10
CA ARG A 33 6.75 -6.14 32.38
C ARG A 33 5.24 -6.35 32.43
N LEU A 34 4.65 -6.09 33.60
CA LEU A 34 3.21 -5.82 33.66
C LEU A 34 2.93 -4.66 32.70
N PRO A 35 1.88 -4.73 31.87
CA PRO A 35 1.54 -3.62 30.99
C PRO A 35 1.12 -2.42 31.84
N LEU A 36 2.09 -1.56 32.15
CA LEU A 36 1.85 -0.22 32.67
C LEU A 36 1.36 0.62 31.50
N ARG A 37 0.08 0.48 31.15
CA ARG A 37 -0.56 1.38 30.21
C ARG A 37 -1.75 2.03 30.89
N GLU A 38 -1.54 3.26 31.34
CA GLU A 38 -2.60 4.25 31.48
C GLU A 38 -3.29 4.37 30.12
N GLY A 39 -4.62 4.20 30.10
CA GLY A 39 -5.44 4.40 28.91
C GLY A 39 -5.56 3.19 27.99
N ARG A 40 -6.82 2.81 27.76
CA ARG A 40 -7.27 2.05 26.59
C ARG A 40 -6.88 2.78 25.31
N HIS A 41 -5.63 2.66 24.91
CA HIS A 41 -5.31 2.72 23.51
C HIS A 41 -5.60 1.34 22.97
N THR A 42 -6.73 1.22 22.27
CA THR A 42 -6.82 0.30 21.15
C THR A 42 -5.51 0.45 20.39
N TYR A 43 -4.69 -0.59 20.36
CA TYR A 43 -3.59 -0.59 19.41
C TYR A 43 -4.29 -0.39 18.06
N PRO A 44 -4.11 0.74 17.34
CA PRO A 44 -4.65 0.83 16.00
C PRO A 44 -4.12 -0.41 15.30
N ALA A 45 -5.00 -1.16 14.64
CA ALA A 45 -4.65 -2.44 14.04
C ALA A 45 -3.39 -2.23 13.18
N MET A 46 -2.22 -2.55 13.74
CA MET A 46 -0.91 -2.23 13.17
C MET A 46 -0.62 -3.08 11.93
N ASN A 47 -1.64 -3.79 11.46
CA ASN A 47 -1.64 -4.70 10.33
C ASN A 47 -2.80 -4.40 9.36
N GLN A 48 -3.48 -3.26 9.48
CA GLN A 48 -4.30 -2.80 8.35
C GLN A 48 -3.33 -2.36 7.25
N ARG A 49 -3.20 -3.23 6.25
CA ARG A 49 -2.48 -2.92 5.01
C ARG A 49 -3.20 -1.74 4.37
N HIS A 50 -2.42 -0.81 3.82
CA HIS A 50 -2.96 0.27 3.02
C HIS A 50 -3.83 -0.32 1.90
N SER A 51 -5.05 0.20 1.72
CA SER A 51 -6.06 -0.38 0.83
C SER A 51 -6.67 0.65 -0.12
N CYS A 52 -6.04 1.82 -0.28
CA CYS A 52 -6.52 2.90 -1.11
C CYS A 52 -5.50 3.23 -2.21
N CYS A 53 -5.96 3.85 -3.30
CA CYS A 53 -5.09 4.38 -4.34
C CYS A 53 -4.75 5.85 -4.05
N ASP A 54 -3.46 6.13 -3.82
CA ASP A 54 -2.88 7.46 -3.57
C ASP A 54 -2.46 8.20 -4.85
N ALA A 55 -2.75 7.65 -6.03
CA ALA A 55 -2.46 8.34 -7.29
C ALA A 55 -3.19 9.68 -7.34
N SER A 56 -2.51 10.73 -7.82
CA SER A 56 -3.10 12.07 -7.93
C SER A 56 -4.44 12.05 -8.69
N GLU A 57 -4.48 11.34 -9.82
CA GLU A 57 -5.69 11.04 -10.58
C GLU A 57 -5.93 9.54 -10.56
N CYS A 58 -7.02 9.11 -9.93
CA CYS A 58 -7.45 7.71 -9.95
C CYS A 58 -8.49 7.53 -11.04
N VAL A 59 -8.25 6.57 -11.94
CA VAL A 59 -9.14 6.25 -13.08
C VAL A 59 -9.98 5.00 -12.84
N CYS A 60 -9.94 4.42 -11.64
CA CYS A 60 -10.69 3.21 -11.31
C CYS A 60 -12.20 3.49 -11.26
N PRO A 61 -13.03 2.77 -12.05
CA PRO A 61 -14.48 2.91 -12.01
C PRO A 61 -15.08 2.57 -10.64
N GLY A 62 -14.46 1.64 -9.90
CA GLY A 62 -14.89 1.26 -8.55
C GLY A 62 -14.42 2.21 -7.44
N GLY A 63 -13.73 3.29 -7.79
CA GLY A 63 -13.18 4.23 -6.83
C GLY A 63 -11.82 3.80 -6.26
N ARG A 64 -11.32 4.57 -5.28
CA ARG A 64 -9.94 4.44 -4.80
C ARG A 64 -9.71 3.22 -3.90
N GLU A 65 -10.74 2.74 -3.21
CA GLU A 65 -10.66 1.60 -2.28
C GLU A 65 -10.91 0.24 -2.97
N GLN A 66 -11.45 0.24 -4.19
CA GLN A 66 -11.66 -0.98 -4.95
C GLN A 66 -10.32 -1.50 -5.45
N ALA A 67 -9.97 -2.73 -5.11
CA ALA A 67 -8.76 -3.38 -5.59
C ALA A 67 -9.09 -4.79 -6.08
N GLU A 68 -8.56 -5.15 -7.24
CA GLU A 68 -8.58 -6.53 -7.74
C GLU A 68 -7.40 -7.32 -7.16
N ASN A 69 -7.52 -8.65 -7.09
CA ASN A 69 -6.40 -9.50 -6.71
C ASN A 69 -5.28 -9.46 -7.77
N GLU A 70 -5.66 -9.52 -9.04
CA GLU A 70 -4.79 -9.41 -10.21
C GLU A 70 -5.50 -8.62 -11.30
N GLY A 71 -4.74 -7.89 -12.12
CA GLY A 71 -5.29 -7.14 -13.24
C GLY A 71 -4.96 -5.64 -13.20
N PRO A 72 -5.63 -4.83 -14.02
CA PRO A 72 -5.37 -3.40 -14.14
C PRO A 72 -5.70 -2.61 -12.86
N TRP A 73 -6.62 -3.11 -12.05
CA TRP A 73 -7.03 -2.51 -10.78
C TRP A 73 -6.43 -3.21 -9.57
N GLN A 74 -5.38 -4.01 -9.77
CA GLN A 74 -4.57 -4.51 -8.66
C GLN A 74 -3.92 -3.33 -7.94
N LEU A 75 -4.03 -3.33 -6.61
CA LEU A 75 -3.40 -2.33 -5.76
C LEU A 75 -1.95 -2.75 -5.46
N LEU A 76 -1.00 -1.95 -5.97
CA LEU A 76 0.42 -2.10 -5.72
C LEU A 76 0.80 -1.24 -4.51
N LEU A 77 1.40 -1.86 -3.49
CA LEU A 77 1.96 -1.14 -2.34
C LEU A 77 3.41 -0.77 -2.59
N CYS A 78 3.83 0.37 -2.03
CA CYS A 78 5.22 0.80 -2.13
C CYS A 78 6.13 -0.25 -1.47
N CYS A 79 7.11 -0.79 -2.20
CA CYS A 79 7.97 -1.85 -1.68
C CYS A 79 8.83 -1.41 -0.48
N SER A 80 9.10 -0.10 -0.34
CA SER A 80 9.94 0.42 0.75
C SER A 80 9.16 0.70 2.04
N CYS A 81 7.94 1.23 1.95
CA CYS A 81 7.20 1.70 3.13
C CYS A 81 5.85 1.03 3.36
N ALA A 82 5.26 0.41 2.34
CA ALA A 82 3.89 -0.15 2.33
C ALA A 82 2.77 0.80 2.83
N ALA A 83 3.08 2.07 3.08
CA ALA A 83 2.18 3.07 3.65
C ALA A 83 1.36 3.79 2.57
N LYS A 84 1.79 3.70 1.32
CA LYS A 84 1.10 4.21 0.14
C LYS A 84 0.81 3.08 -0.84
N GLY A 85 -0.25 3.25 -1.63
CA GLY A 85 -0.66 2.33 -2.68
C GLY A 85 -1.04 3.06 -3.98
N THR A 86 -0.97 2.36 -5.10
CA THR A 86 -1.50 2.82 -6.38
C THR A 86 -2.11 1.67 -7.13
N HIS A 87 -3.17 1.92 -7.90
CA HIS A 87 -3.57 0.94 -8.92
C HIS A 87 -2.49 0.87 -9.99
N ARG A 88 -2.35 -0.32 -10.56
CA ARG A 88 -1.42 -0.61 -11.65
C ARG A 88 -1.58 0.35 -12.84
N PHE A 89 -2.81 0.61 -13.27
CA PHE A 89 -3.10 1.56 -14.34
C PHE A 89 -2.84 3.02 -13.96
N CYS A 90 -3.09 3.38 -12.70
CA CYS A 90 -2.85 4.75 -12.22
C CYS A 90 -1.36 5.09 -12.12
N SER A 91 -0.46 4.10 -12.04
CA SER A 91 0.99 4.29 -12.03
C SER A 91 1.69 4.04 -13.37
N SER A 92 0.96 3.72 -14.44
CA SER A 92 1.50 3.42 -15.78
C SER A 92 2.65 2.38 -15.76
N LEU A 93 2.57 1.37 -14.88
CA LEU A 93 3.65 0.42 -14.66
C LEU A 93 3.51 -0.86 -15.50
N GLU A 94 4.61 -1.32 -16.10
CA GLU A 94 4.66 -2.57 -16.87
C GLU A 94 4.44 -3.84 -16.03
N ARG A 95 4.03 -4.93 -16.69
CA ARG A 95 4.07 -6.35 -16.24
C ARG A 95 4.43 -6.64 -14.78
N THR A 96 5.71 -6.40 -14.56
CA THR A 96 6.57 -7.12 -13.62
C THR A 96 7.36 -6.15 -12.74
N ALA A 97 7.07 -4.84 -12.83
CA ALA A 97 7.79 -3.82 -12.10
C ALA A 97 7.29 -3.68 -10.67
N SER A 98 8.22 -3.55 -9.71
CA SER A 98 7.91 -3.09 -8.35
C SER A 98 7.60 -1.60 -8.36
N TRP A 99 6.64 -1.17 -7.54
CA TRP A 99 6.28 0.24 -7.42
C TRP A 99 6.88 0.86 -6.16
N GLU A 100 7.39 2.08 -6.30
CA GLU A 100 7.83 2.93 -5.19
C GLU A 100 7.06 4.25 -5.24
N CYS A 101 6.62 4.72 -4.07
CA CYS A 101 5.99 6.04 -3.98
C CYS A 101 7.03 7.14 -4.17
N SER A 102 6.60 8.34 -4.56
CA SER A 102 7.49 9.50 -4.79
C SER A 102 8.34 9.91 -3.58
N SER A 103 7.94 9.52 -2.37
CA SER A 103 8.71 9.78 -1.14
C SER A 103 9.80 8.75 -0.89
N CYS A 104 9.69 7.55 -1.48
CA CYS A 104 10.63 6.45 -1.33
C CYS A 104 11.53 6.29 -2.56
N ALA A 105 10.99 6.54 -3.75
CA ALA A 105 11.77 6.64 -4.96
C ALA A 105 12.79 7.75 -4.78
N GLY A 106 14.08 7.42 -4.93
CA GLY A 106 15.15 8.41 -4.91
C GLY A 106 14.90 9.52 -5.94
N PRO A 107 15.60 10.67 -5.87
CA PRO A 107 15.44 11.79 -6.80
C PRO A 107 15.87 11.39 -8.22
N ALA A 108 15.04 10.59 -8.91
CA ALA A 108 15.12 10.34 -10.33
C ALA A 108 14.55 11.59 -11.02
N THR A 109 15.45 12.31 -11.68
CA THR A 109 15.20 13.47 -12.51
C THR A 109 13.87 13.37 -13.26
N GLY A 110 12.93 14.24 -12.90
CA GLY A 110 11.62 14.31 -13.54
C GLY A 110 11.74 14.58 -15.03
N LYS A 111 11.31 13.63 -15.86
CA LYS A 111 10.77 13.94 -17.18
C LYS A 111 9.27 13.78 -17.11
N ARG A 112 8.59 14.85 -16.68
CA ARG A 112 7.18 15.06 -17.04
C ARG A 112 7.16 15.24 -18.56
N GLN A 113 6.72 14.23 -19.31
CA GLN A 113 6.17 14.46 -20.64
C GLN A 113 4.65 14.42 -20.51
N SER A 114 4.10 15.55 -20.06
CA SER A 114 2.74 15.90 -20.41
C SER A 114 2.78 16.41 -21.85
N THR A 115 2.31 15.60 -22.78
CA THR A 115 1.78 16.09 -24.06
C THR A 115 0.46 15.40 -24.30
N TRP A 116 -0.56 15.81 -23.55
CA TRP A 116 -1.93 15.66 -23.99
C TRP A 116 -2.12 16.65 -25.14
N VAL A 117 -2.09 16.17 -26.38
CA VAL A 117 -2.51 16.94 -27.55
C VAL A 117 -3.96 16.55 -27.83
N PRO A 118 -4.94 17.46 -27.69
CA PRO A 118 -6.26 17.22 -28.24
C PRO A 118 -6.12 17.32 -29.76
N LEU A 119 -6.28 16.20 -30.47
CA LEU A 119 -6.62 16.25 -31.89
C LEU A 119 -8.04 16.80 -32.02
N GLY A 120 -8.15 18.12 -32.02
CA GLY A 120 -9.33 18.86 -32.44
C GLY A 120 -9.62 18.55 -33.90
N ARG A 121 -10.61 17.69 -34.13
CA ARG A 121 -11.15 17.41 -35.46
C ARG A 121 -12.23 18.46 -35.77
N GLY A 122 -11.79 19.67 -36.09
CA GLY A 122 -12.65 20.76 -36.58
C GLY A 122 -12.54 20.93 -38.10
N ARG A 123 -13.57 20.50 -38.83
CA ARG A 123 -14.00 20.99 -40.16
C ARG A 123 -15.49 20.65 -40.24
N GLY A 124 -16.45 21.56 -40.33
CA GLY A 124 -16.51 22.75 -41.18
C GLY A 124 -17.66 22.51 -42.16
N TRP A 125 -18.91 22.66 -41.69
CA TRP A 125 -20.09 22.69 -42.58
C TRP A 125 -20.25 24.11 -43.11
N GLN A 126 -19.89 24.29 -44.38
CA GLN A 126 -20.31 25.44 -45.17
C GLN A 126 -21.41 24.96 -46.11
N GLY A 127 -22.60 25.53 -45.92
CA GLY A 127 -23.70 25.39 -46.85
C GLY A 127 -23.39 26.13 -48.15
N LEU A 128 -23.88 25.56 -49.25
CA LEU A 128 -24.10 26.28 -50.49
C LEU A 128 -25.55 26.03 -50.90
N ALA A 129 -26.30 27.13 -50.95
CA ALA A 129 -27.54 27.24 -51.69
C ALA A 129 -27.23 27.15 -53.19
N ALA A 130 -28.10 26.48 -53.94
CA ALA A 130 -28.28 26.75 -55.36
C ALA A 130 -29.75 26.50 -55.71
N SER A 131 -30.27 27.49 -56.42
CA SER A 131 -31.63 27.76 -56.91
C SER A 131 -32.36 26.63 -57.62
#